data_AF-A0A941FJJ7-F1
#
_entry.id   AF-A0A941FJJ7-F1
#
_cell.length_a   1.000
_cell.length_b   1.000
_cell.length_c   1.000
_cell.angle_alpha   90.00
_cell.angle_beta   90.00
_cell.angle_gamma   90.00
#
_symmetry.space_group_name_H-M   'P 1'
#
loop_
_entity.id
_entity.type
_entity.pdbx_description
1 polymer ?
#
loop_
_entity_poly.entity_id
_entity_poly.type
_entity_poly.pdbx_seq_one_letter_code
_entity_poly.pdbx_strand_id
1 'polypeptide(L)' 'MHSAGGATTSGVLIGSTVAELTAAQQAGLRFIGLARNTTIDRQLREAGCDTTVTSLAPLLEAARSL' A
#
# COMPACT_ATOMS: atom_id res chain seq x y z
N MET A 1 -19.40 6.51 28.37
CA MET A 1 -18.31 5.69 27.80
C MET A 1 -18.80 5.03 26.52
N HIS A 2 -18.93 5.78 25.42
CA HIS A 2 -19.39 5.21 24.14
C HIS A 2 -18.18 4.71 23.36
N SER A 3 -17.97 3.40 23.38
CA SER A 3 -17.02 2.71 22.50
C SER A 3 -17.49 2.92 21.05
N ALA A 4 -16.86 3.85 20.33
CA ALA A 4 -17.05 3.96 18.90
C ALA A 4 -16.48 2.68 18.26
N GLY A 5 -17.36 1.85 17.72
CA GLY A 5 -17.00 0.65 16.98
C GLY A 5 -15.94 0.98 15.93
N GLY A 6 -14.86 0.22 15.93
CA GLY A 6 -13.75 0.39 15.01
C GLY A 6 -14.24 0.41 13.58
N ALA A 7 -14.16 1.59 12.95
CA ALA A 7 -14.23 1.69 11.51
C ALA A 7 -13.03 0.91 10.98
N THR A 8 -13.27 -0.32 10.52
CA THR A 8 -12.28 -1.08 9.78
C THR A 8 -11.94 -0.22 8.57
N THR A 9 -10.73 0.36 8.56
CA THR A 9 -10.27 1.17 7.45
C THR A 9 -10.10 0.24 6.24
N SER A 10 -11.17 0.09 5.47
CA SER A 10 -11.20 -0.78 4.29
C SER A 10 -10.64 0.00 3.13
N GLY A 11 -9.31 0.11 3.10
CA GLY A 11 -8.59 0.83 2.08
C GLY A 11 -7.26 0.16 1.75
N VAL A 12 -6.76 0.47 0.57
CA VAL A 12 -5.39 0.15 0.16
C VAL A 12 -4.72 1.44 -0.29
N LEU A 13 -3.54 1.72 0.25
CA LEU A 13 -2.68 2.79 -0.25
C LEU A 13 -1.72 2.20 -1.29
N ILE A 14 -1.58 2.88 -2.42
CA ILE A 14 -0.59 2.54 -3.45
C ILE A 14 0.42 3.69 -3.49
N GLY A 15 1.66 3.41 -3.09
CA GLY A 15 2.72 4.42 -2.96
C GLY A 15 4.05 3.90 -3.48
N SER A 16 5.07 4.75 -3.56
CA SER A 16 6.39 4.38 -4.09
C SER A 16 7.55 4.71 -3.14
N THR A 17 7.23 5.16 -1.93
CA THR A 17 8.22 5.57 -0.93
C THR A 17 8.03 4.84 0.39
N VAL A 18 9.12 4.75 1.16
CA VAL A 18 9.08 4.20 2.53
C VAL A 18 8.24 5.09 3.45
N ALA A 19 8.23 6.40 3.24
CA ALA A 19 7.40 7.31 4.03
C ALA A 19 5.90 7.01 3.89
N GLU A 20 5.45 6.72 2.66
CA GLU A 20 4.06 6.31 2.41
C GLU A 20 3.73 4.95 3.01
N LEU A 21 4.66 3.98 2.96
CA LEU A 21 4.50 2.68 3.62
C LEU A 21 4.32 2.87 5.14
N THR A 22 5.18 3.64 5.78
CA THR A 22 5.08 3.95 7.20
C THR A 22 3.76 4.64 7.52
N ALA A 23 3.33 5.61 6.70
CA ALA A 23 2.04 6.28 6.89
C ALA A 23 0.85 5.31 6.78
N ALA A 24 0.87 4.38 5.82
CA ALA A 24 -0.16 3.35 5.69
C ALA A 24 -0.21 2.45 6.93
N GLN A 25 0.95 2.01 7.43
CA GLN A 25 1.03 1.19 8.64
C GLN A 25 0.47 1.92 9.87
N GLN A 26 0.83 3.20 10.07
CA GLN A 26 0.28 4.01 11.17
C GLN A 26 -1.22 4.25 11.04
N ALA A 27 -1.73 4.33 9.80
CA ALA A 27 -3.15 4.47 9.52
C ALA A 27 -3.91 3.13 9.56
N GLY A 28 -3.24 1.98 9.77
CA GLY A 28 -3.85 0.65 9.72
C GLY A 28 -4.32 0.22 8.33
N LEU A 29 -3.78 0.83 7.27
CA LEU A 29 -4.14 0.55 5.88
C LEU A 29 -3.25 -0.54 5.28
N ARG A 30 -3.81 -1.31 4.34
CA ARG A 30 -3.00 -2.16 3.46
C ARG A 30 -2.18 -1.29 2.51
N PHE A 31 -1.00 -1.76 2.12
CA PHE A 31 -0.10 -1.04 1.22
C PHE A 31 0.34 -1.92 0.05
N ILE A 32 0.37 -1.34 -1.16
CA ILE A 32 0.99 -1.93 -2.34
C ILE A 32 2.07 -0.96 -2.86
N GLY A 33 3.31 -1.44 -2.95
CA GLY A 33 4.43 -0.65 -3.43
C GLY A 33 4.52 -0.58 -4.95
N LEU A 34 4.48 0.63 -5.53
CA LEU A 34 4.73 0.87 -6.95
C LEU A 34 6.24 1.05 -7.21
N ALA A 35 6.93 -0.06 -7.44
CA ALA A 35 8.36 -0.11 -7.67
C ALA A 35 8.71 -0.01 -9.16
N ARG A 36 8.81 1.23 -9.67
CA ARG A 36 9.12 1.50 -11.09
C ARG A 36 10.57 1.16 -11.49
N ASN A 37 11.41 0.82 -10.53
CA ASN A 37 12.79 0.36 -10.74
C ASN A 37 13.25 -0.52 -9.56
N THR A 38 14.38 -1.19 -9.73
CA THR A 38 14.96 -2.12 -8.75
C THR A 38 15.40 -1.43 -7.45
N THR A 39 15.79 -0.16 -7.51
CA THR A 39 16.18 0.61 -6.32
C THR A 39 14.98 0.86 -5.41
N ILE A 40 13.83 1.24 -5.97
CA ILE A 40 12.58 1.46 -5.22
C ILE A 40 12.05 0.12 -4.70
N ASP A 41 12.07 -0.95 -5.52
CA ASP A 41 11.63 -2.29 -5.09
C ASP A 41 12.38 -2.75 -3.85
N ARG A 42 13.71 -2.67 -3.91
CA ARG A 42 14.58 -3.03 -2.78
C ARG A 42 14.26 -2.21 -1.54
N GLN A 43 14.20 -0.88 -1.65
CA GLN A 43 13.92 -0.01 -0.50
C GLN A 43 12.57 -0.33 0.16
N LEU A 44 11.54 -0.58 -0.65
CA LEU A 44 10.21 -0.92 -0.13
C LEU A 44 10.22 -2.30 0.56
N ARG A 45 10.86 -3.30 -0.03
CA ARG A 45 10.98 -4.64 0.56
C ARG A 45 11.76 -4.62 1.87
N GLU A 46 12.89 -3.91 1.91
CA GLU A 46 13.71 -3.76 3.12
C GLU A 46 12.95 -3.03 4.24
N ALA A 47 12.03 -2.13 3.89
CA ALA A 47 11.14 -1.45 4.83
C ALA A 47 9.91 -2.28 5.25
N GLY A 48 9.78 -3.53 4.79
CA GLY A 48 8.70 -4.44 5.16
C GLY A 48 7.44 -4.33 4.29
N CYS A 49 7.57 -3.86 3.05
CA CYS A 49 6.48 -3.94 2.08
C CYS A 49 6.34 -5.37 1.53
N ASP A 50 5.24 -6.04 1.84
CA ASP A 50 4.97 -7.41 1.36
C ASP A 50 4.72 -7.52 -0.14
N THR A 51 4.08 -6.52 -0.75
CA THR A 51 3.65 -6.57 -2.16
C THR A 51 4.14 -5.36 -2.93
N THR A 52 4.96 -5.62 -3.94
CA THR A 52 5.39 -4.60 -4.92
C THR A 52 4.92 -4.95 -6.32
N VAL A 53 4.59 -3.92 -7.11
CA VAL A 53 4.24 -4.00 -8.53
C VAL A 53 5.07 -2.99 -9.30
N THR A 54 5.42 -3.32 -10.54
CA THR A 54 6.24 -2.44 -11.39
C THR A 54 5.40 -1.43 -12.19
N SER A 55 4.09 -1.64 -12.27
CA SER A 55 3.15 -0.79 -13.00
C SER A 55 1.78 -0.77 -12.32
N LEU A 56 1.05 0.33 -12.51
CA LEU A 56 -0.33 0.48 -12.06
C LEU A 56 -1.33 -0.22 -12.99
N ALA A 57 -0.95 -0.49 -14.24
CA ALA A 57 -1.83 -1.13 -15.23
C ALA A 57 -2.57 -2.38 -14.69
N PRO A 58 -1.89 -3.38 -14.08
CA PRO A 58 -2.60 -4.55 -13.53
C PRO A 58 -3.56 -4.22 -12.38
N LEU A 59 -3.25 -3.21 -11.56
CA LEU A 59 -4.16 -2.78 -10.48
C LEU A 59 -5.39 -2.08 -11.03
N LEU A 60 -5.21 -1.20 -12.01
CA LEU A 60 -6.31 -0.46 -12.63
C LEU A 60 -7.24 -1.39 -13.39
N GLU A 61 -6.71 -2.40 -14.08
CA GLU A 61 -7.52 -3.39 -14.78
C GLU A 61 -8.33 -4.26 -13.81
N ALA A 62 -7.70 -4.71 -12.73
CA ALA A 62 -8.40 -5.44 -11.67
C ALA A 62 -9.51 -4.57 -11.05
N ALA A 63 -9.22 -3.31 -10.72
CA ALA A 63 -10.19 -2.38 -10.14
C ALA A 63 -11.35 -2.04 -11.09
N ARG A 64 -11.09 -2.00 -12.40
CA ARG A 64 -12.11 -1.75 -13.42
C ARG A 64 -13.07 -2.93 -13.59
N SER A 65 -12.64 -4.12 -13.19
CA SER A 65 -13.39 -5.38 -13.29
C SER A 65 -14.17 -5.74 -12.02
N LEU A 66 -14.13 -4.88 -10.99
CA LEU A 66 -14.93 -4.97 -9.76
C LEU A 66 -16.29 -4.30 -9.93
#